data_AF-A0A268RBF9-F1
#
_entry.id   AF-A0A268RBF9-F1
#
_cell.length_a   1.000
_cell.length_b   1.000
_cell.length_c   1.000
_cell.angle_alpha   90.00
_cell.angle_beta   90.00
_cell.angle_gamma   90.00
#
_symmetry.space_group_name_H-M   'P 1'
#
loop_
_entity.id
_entity.type
_entity.pdbx_description
1 polymer ?
#
loop_
_entity_poly.entity_id
_entity_poly.type
_entity_poly.pdbx_seq_one_letter_code
_entity_poly.pdbx_strand_id
1 'polypeptide(L)'
;GMKNTHFANPHGLDDHEDHYSTAYDMALLTRYAMNNETYQKIAGTKVHRAPNPNESWDRVWKNKNRLLTELYEYCTGGKTGYTKRAKRTLV
;
A
#
# COMPACT_ATOMS: atom_id res chain seq x y z
N GLY A 1 -1.49 -15.85 11.66
CA GLY A 1 -1.29 -14.88 12.77
C GLY A 1 -2.35 -13.80 12.78
N MET A 2 -2.88 -13.41 11.63
CA MET A 2 -3.99 -12.47 11.48
C MET A 2 -5.31 -13.22 11.66
N LYS A 3 -5.85 -13.26 12.87
CA LYS A 3 -7.02 -14.10 13.21
C LYS A 3 -8.35 -13.45 12.84
N ASN A 4 -8.36 -12.14 12.61
CA ASN A 4 -9.54 -11.33 12.34
C ASN A 4 -9.46 -10.72 10.93
N THR A 5 -9.01 -11.51 9.96
CA THR A 5 -8.83 -11.09 8.57
C THR A 5 -9.38 -12.13 7.60
N HIS A 6 -10.12 -11.66 6.60
CA HIS A 6 -10.55 -12.45 5.46
C HIS A 6 -10.40 -11.61 4.18
N PHE A 7 -9.69 -12.14 3.18
CA PHE A 7 -9.44 -11.46 1.91
C PHE A 7 -10.29 -12.10 0.82
N ALA A 8 -11.32 -11.39 0.37
CA ALA A 8 -12.16 -11.83 -0.75
C ALA A 8 -11.62 -11.42 -2.13
N ASN A 9 -10.67 -10.48 -2.19
CA ASN A 9 -10.07 -9.96 -3.42
C ASN A 9 -8.66 -9.40 -3.13
N PRO A 10 -7.83 -9.11 -4.16
CA PRO A 10 -6.46 -8.63 -3.95
C PRO A 10 -6.30 -7.09 -3.90
N HIS A 11 -7.37 -6.31 -4.04
CA HIS A 11 -7.29 -4.85 -4.24
C HIS A 11 -8.09 -4.01 -3.23
N GLY A 12 -8.94 -4.61 -2.41
CA GLY A 12 -9.72 -3.95 -1.37
C GLY A 12 -10.90 -3.12 -1.88
N LEU A 13 -11.47 -3.45 -3.04
CA LEU A 13 -12.74 -2.84 -3.48
C LEU A 13 -13.90 -3.55 -2.76
N ASP A 14 -14.98 -2.81 -2.48
CA ASP A 14 -16.17 -3.34 -1.79
C ASP A 14 -17.08 -4.13 -2.76
N ASP A 15 -16.55 -5.17 -3.41
CA ASP A 15 -17.28 -6.07 -4.32
C ASP A 15 -17.75 -7.37 -3.67
N HIS A 16 -17.29 -7.65 -2.45
CA HIS A 16 -17.70 -8.77 -1.60
C HIS A 16 -17.97 -8.27 -0.17
N GLU A 17 -18.90 -8.89 0.55
CA GLU A 17 -19.28 -8.48 1.90
C GLU A 17 -18.29 -8.92 3.00
N ASP A 18 -17.53 -9.98 2.75
CA ASP A 18 -16.63 -10.62 3.71
C ASP A 18 -15.16 -10.20 3.53
N HIS A 19 -14.87 -9.07 2.88
CA HIS A 19 -13.51 -8.52 2.79
C HIS A 19 -13.20 -7.61 4.00
N TYR A 20 -12.42 -8.10 4.96
CA TYR A 20 -12.10 -7.32 6.17
C TYR A 20 -10.76 -7.68 6.81
N SER A 21 -10.27 -6.76 7.64
CA SER A 21 -9.13 -6.96 8.54
C SER A 21 -9.28 -6.04 9.76
N THR A 22 -8.28 -6.01 10.63
CA THR A 22 -8.19 -5.09 11.78
C THR A 22 -6.88 -4.32 11.76
N ALA A 23 -6.81 -3.20 12.50
CA ALA A 23 -5.56 -2.44 12.63
C ALA A 23 -4.40 -3.30 13.16
N TYR A 24 -4.68 -4.18 14.13
CA TYR A 24 -3.69 -5.10 14.69
C TYR A 24 -3.17 -6.09 13.64
N ASP A 25 -4.08 -6.73 12.90
CA ASP A 25 -3.71 -7.71 11.87
C ASP A 25 -2.92 -7.07 10.72
N MET A 26 -3.31 -5.88 10.28
CA MET A 26 -2.56 -5.15 9.24
C MET A 26 -1.19 -4.66 9.72
N ALA A 27 -1.04 -4.32 11.00
CA ALA A 27 0.27 -4.05 11.60
C ALA A 27 1.14 -5.31 11.64
N LEU A 28 0.58 -6.48 11.96
CA LEU A 28 1.31 -7.76 11.88
C LEU A 28 1.76 -8.08 10.47
N LEU A 29 0.89 -7.90 9.47
CA LEU A 29 1.21 -8.10 8.06
C LEU A 29 2.37 -7.19 7.64
N THR A 30 2.26 -5.91 7.98
CA THR A 30 3.26 -4.90 7.59
C THR A 30 4.59 -5.16 8.28
N ARG A 31 4.58 -5.52 9.57
CA ARG A 31 5.78 -5.95 10.29
C ARG A 31 6.47 -7.12 9.60
N TYR A 32 5.69 -8.12 9.15
CA TYR A 32 6.23 -9.25 8.40
C TYR A 32 6.80 -8.81 7.05
N ALA A 33 6.04 -8.00 6.29
CA ALA A 33 6.45 -7.50 4.97
C ALA A 33 7.73 -6.65 5.05
N MET A 34 7.91 -5.88 6.12
CA MET A 34 9.12 -5.09 6.37
C MET A 34 10.37 -5.93 6.61
N ASN A 35 10.29 -7.25 6.78
CA ASN A 35 11.47 -8.12 6.78
C ASN A 35 11.95 -8.47 5.36
N ASN A 36 11.20 -8.10 4.32
CA ASN A 36 11.56 -8.32 2.93
C ASN A 36 12.17 -7.05 2.31
N GLU A 37 13.44 -7.10 1.92
CA GLU A 37 14.17 -5.95 1.36
C GLU A 37 13.52 -5.39 0.07
N THR A 38 12.92 -6.26 -0.75
CA THR A 38 12.20 -5.83 -1.96
C THR A 38 10.97 -5.02 -1.59
N TYR A 39 10.21 -5.45 -0.58
CA TYR A 39 9.06 -4.69 -0.09
C TYR A 39 9.48 -3.33 0.48
N GLN A 40 10.53 -3.30 1.32
CA GLN A 40 11.04 -2.04 1.88
C GLN A 40 11.40 -1.04 0.78
N LYS A 41 12.14 -1.49 -0.25
CA LYS A 41 12.51 -0.66 -1.40
C LYS A 41 11.29 -0.13 -2.13
N ILE A 42 10.30 -0.99 -2.43
CA ILE A 42 9.08 -0.59 -3.15
C ILE A 42 8.25 0.39 -2.32
N ALA A 43 7.97 0.08 -1.06
CA ALA A 43 7.16 0.90 -0.17
C ALA A 43 7.77 2.29 0.08
N GLY A 44 9.11 2.37 0.17
CA GLY A 44 9.87 3.61 0.36
C GLY A 44 10.18 4.39 -0.93
N THR A 45 9.85 3.86 -2.10
CA THR A 45 10.10 4.56 -3.37
C THR A 45 9.17 5.76 -3.51
N LYS A 46 9.74 6.97 -3.62
CA LYS A 46 8.97 8.22 -3.82
C LYS A 46 8.48 8.40 -5.26
N VAL A 47 9.33 8.07 -6.23
CA VAL A 47 9.04 8.13 -7.67
C VAL A 47 9.64 6.91 -8.35
N HIS A 48 8.86 6.22 -9.18
CA HIS A 48 9.32 5.11 -10.01
C HIS A 48 9.14 5.45 -11.49
N ARG A 49 10.13 5.10 -12.30
CA ARG A 49 10.08 5.20 -13.77
C ARG A 49 10.09 3.80 -14.35
N ALA A 50 9.06 3.46 -15.12
CA ALA A 50 8.93 2.19 -15.80
C ALA A 50 8.91 2.41 -17.31
N PRO A 51 9.67 1.63 -18.10
CA PRO A 51 9.59 1.68 -19.56
C PRO A 51 8.16 1.48 -20.04
N ASN A 52 7.75 2.27 -21.03
CA ASN A 52 6.44 2.11 -21.65
C ASN A 52 6.59 1.23 -22.91
N PRO A 53 5.95 0.06 -22.99
CA PRO A 53 6.10 -0.81 -24.15
C PRO A 53 5.45 -0.25 -25.42
N ASN A 54 4.54 0.71 -25.29
CA ASN A 54 3.71 1.21 -26.39
C ASN A 54 4.07 2.64 -26.83
N GLU A 55 4.97 3.32 -26.11
CA GLU A 55 5.26 4.75 -26.31
C GLU A 55 6.75 5.02 -26.09
N SER A 56 7.26 6.12 -26.65
CA SER A 56 8.68 6.51 -26.51
C SER A 56 9.05 7.11 -25.15
N TRP A 57 8.08 7.31 -24.25
CA TRP A 57 8.28 7.95 -22.95
C TRP A 57 7.98 7.00 -21.79
N ASP A 58 8.76 7.11 -20.71
CA ASP A 58 8.59 6.28 -19.50
C ASP A 58 7.34 6.65 -18.70
N ARG A 59 6.68 5.63 -18.15
CA ARG A 59 5.63 5.83 -17.13
C ARG A 59 6.28 6.28 -15.84
N VAL A 60 5.85 7.45 -15.34
CA VAL A 60 6.33 8.00 -14.07
C VAL A 60 5.23 7.89 -13.03
N TRP A 61 5.47 7.12 -11.96
CA TRP A 61 4.54 6.98 -10.85
C TRP A 61 5.10 7.68 -9.61
N LYS A 62 4.37 8.68 -9.11
CA LYS A 62 4.61 9.29 -7.79
C LYS A 62 3.84 8.52 -6.72
N ASN A 63 4.51 8.19 -5.62
CA ASN A 63 3.87 7.52 -4.50
C ASN A 63 2.75 8.40 -3.90
N LYS A 64 1.59 7.80 -3.63
CA LYS A 64 0.43 8.50 -3.07
C LYS A 64 0.54 8.74 -1.56
N ASN A 65 1.48 8.09 -0.87
CA ASN A 65 1.71 8.31 0.56
C ASN A 65 2.40 9.67 0.80
N ARG A 66 1.61 10.67 1.20
CA ARG A 66 2.13 12.03 1.44
C ARG A 66 3.03 12.14 2.66
N LEU A 67 2.94 11.23 3.63
CA LEU A 67 3.92 11.18 4.72
C LEU A 67 5.33 10.98 4.15
N LEU A 68 5.47 10.03 3.22
CA LEU A 68 6.74 9.71 2.57
C LEU A 68 7.21 10.81 1.62
N THR A 69 6.30 11.41 0.83
CA THR A 69 6.72 12.31 -0.24
C THR A 69 6.91 13.76 0.21
N GLU A 70 6.20 14.22 1.24
CA GLU A 70 6.05 15.65 1.52
C GLU A 70 6.01 16.01 3.02
N LEU A 71 5.38 15.20 3.87
CA LEU A 71 4.92 15.66 5.18
C LEU A 71 5.80 15.25 6.36
N TYR A 72 6.53 14.13 6.27
CA TYR A 72 7.24 13.58 7.43
C TYR A 72 8.60 13.00 7.05
N GLU A 73 9.67 13.61 7.57
CA GLU A 73 11.06 13.27 7.22
C GLU A 73 11.44 11.84 7.61
N TYR A 74 10.88 11.31 8.70
CA TYR A 74 11.18 9.98 9.21
C TYR A 74 10.31 8.87 8.59
N CYS A 75 9.42 9.21 7.64
CA CYS A 75 8.59 8.20 6.98
C CYS A 75 9.43 7.34 6.03
N THR A 76 9.36 6.01 6.23
CA THR A 76 10.11 5.03 5.44
C THR A 76 9.26 4.28 4.41
N GLY A 77 7.94 4.49 4.40
CA GLY A 77 7.02 3.80 3.52
C GLY A 77 5.59 3.85 4.03
N GLY A 78 4.74 2.96 3.53
CA GLY A 78 3.34 2.84 3.94
C GLY A 78 2.40 2.69 2.75
N LYS A 79 1.10 2.57 3.02
CA LYS A 79 0.10 2.42 1.97
C LYS A 79 -1.23 3.07 2.34
N THR A 80 -1.74 3.88 1.41
CA THR A 80 -3.06 4.51 1.51
C THR A 80 -4.17 3.59 0.98
N GLY A 81 -5.38 3.72 1.53
CA GLY A 81 -6.61 3.10 1.01
C GLY A 81 -7.81 4.03 1.18
N TYR A 82 -8.76 3.94 0.25
CA TYR A 82 -10.05 4.62 0.36
C TYR A 82 -11.12 3.93 -0.47
N THR A 83 -12.26 3.64 0.15
CA THR A 83 -13.52 3.37 -0.54
C THR A 83 -14.66 4.15 0.12
N LYS A 84 -15.84 4.16 -0.51
CA LYS A 84 -17.01 4.84 0.07
C LYS A 84 -17.41 4.23 1.41
N ARG A 85 -17.28 2.90 1.58
CA ARG A 85 -17.65 2.19 2.82
C ARG A 85 -16.52 2.24 3.85
N ALA A 86 -15.29 1.87 3.47
CA ALA A 86 -14.15 1.79 4.38
C ALA A 86 -13.62 3.17 4.83
N LYS A 87 -13.96 4.24 4.12
CA LYS A 87 -13.38 5.59 4.30
C LYS A 87 -11.86 5.52 4.18
N ARG A 88 -11.14 6.45 4.79
CA ARG A 88 -9.67 6.56 4.66
C ARG A 88 -8.99 5.55 5.57
N THR A 89 -8.15 4.71 4.99
CA THR A 89 -7.23 3.83 5.71
C THR A 89 -5.80 4.18 5.35
N LEU A 90 -4.88 4.01 6.30
CA LEU A 90 -3.46 4.25 6.13
C LEU A 90 -2.71 3.28 7.04
N VAL A 91 -1.72 2.61 6.46
CA VAL A 91 -0.65 1.91 7.19
C VAL A 91 0.63 2.68 6.98
#